data_AF-A0A661NQC1-F1
#
_entry.id   AF-A0A661NQC1-F1
#
_cell.length_a   1.000
_cell.length_b   1.000
_cell.length_c   1.000
_cell.angle_alpha   90.00
_cell.angle_beta   90.00
_cell.angle_gamma   90.00
#
_symmetry.space_group_name_H-M   'P 1'
#
loop_
_entity.id
_entity.type
_entity.pdbx_description
1 polymer ?
#
loop_
_entity_poly.entity_id
_entity_poly.type
_entity_poly.pdbx_seq_one_letter_code
_entity_poly.pdbx_strand_id
1 'polypeptide(L)'
;MRAMKMRCSLLGLASSLIAMATVAPGLAQETESPGMALNQYQHPVAGDAFLSVPAPWVGGHLVPRGMLTFDYGNDPLILVDEDDETVATIVSSQTYLHIGASLPLWDRLMIAVDFPLAVSQTGDNPALGGTVLSSPDGAEPGDLRIGLRGRIFGDYRDALQIGVGAYLFVPTGPANSFTGEGSAYGQPHLLLGGRLPYFVWSATAGSVIRGSDNPHTFNYAAAVGMSLVDDRLLVGPELFGSIDLADKELLYDDLPIERRSSTNAEWLMGAQFRIVSGLVAGAGAGSGLTRGVGTPAFRILGRLAWSPEPEEEEEEQAAPQQPGDRDGDGIFDEDDACPDTRGVGSDDPKKHGCPPDRDGDGIVDDEDACPDTPGQPSDDPDKHGCPPPGDRDGDGIVDELDACPDTAGTADTDPQKNGCPDSDGDGIIDKNDACPNTKGVASADPARNGCPADTDGDG
;
A
#
# COMPACT_ATOMS: atom_id res chain seq x y z
N MET A 1 -22.71 -6.58 -22.40
CA MET A 1 -23.50 -6.80 -21.17
C MET A 1 -22.87 -7.94 -20.38
N ARG A 2 -21.95 -7.63 -19.46
CA ARG A 2 -21.42 -8.59 -18.48
C ARG A 2 -21.53 -7.91 -17.11
N ALA A 3 -22.28 -8.55 -16.22
CA ALA A 3 -22.63 -8.05 -14.90
C ALA A 3 -21.39 -8.05 -13.99
N MET A 4 -21.10 -6.88 -13.42
CA MET A 4 -20.05 -6.66 -12.43
C MET A 4 -20.50 -7.25 -11.08
N LYS A 5 -19.84 -8.31 -10.61
CA LYS A 5 -20.03 -8.85 -9.26
C LYS A 5 -19.29 -7.94 -8.27
N MET A 6 -20.04 -7.00 -7.71
CA MET A 6 -19.65 -6.15 -6.59
C MET A 6 -19.68 -6.99 -5.31
N ARG A 7 -18.51 -7.40 -4.80
CA ARG A 7 -18.40 -8.02 -3.47
C ARG A 7 -18.43 -6.92 -2.41
N CYS A 8 -19.65 -6.67 -1.94
CA CYS A 8 -19.95 -5.82 -0.80
C CYS A 8 -19.70 -6.62 0.49
N SER A 9 -18.57 -6.42 1.14
CA SER A 9 -18.37 -6.85 2.54
C SER A 9 -18.69 -5.67 3.45
N LEU A 10 -19.99 -5.44 3.67
CA LEU A 10 -20.46 -4.78 4.89
C LEU A 10 -20.36 -5.80 6.02
N LEU A 11 -19.58 -5.51 7.07
CA LEU A 11 -19.99 -5.86 8.43
C LEU A 11 -19.12 -5.12 9.46
N GLY A 12 -19.75 -4.19 10.17
CA GLY A 12 -19.52 -3.96 11.60
C GLY A 12 -18.33 -3.09 12.00
N LEU A 13 -18.54 -1.78 12.10
CA LEU A 13 -18.15 -0.96 13.27
C LEU A 13 -18.61 0.49 13.04
N ALA A 14 -19.90 0.73 13.28
CA ALA A 14 -20.46 2.07 13.43
C ALA A 14 -21.31 2.06 14.70
N SER A 15 -20.67 2.31 15.84
CA SER A 15 -21.35 2.74 17.06
C SER A 15 -20.32 3.31 18.04
N SER A 16 -20.59 4.55 18.45
CA SER A 16 -20.06 5.22 19.65
C SER A 16 -18.60 5.68 19.63
N LEU A 17 -18.40 6.92 19.16
CA LEU A 17 -17.51 7.87 19.83
C LEU A 17 -17.96 9.32 19.54
N ILE A 18 -19.12 9.68 20.09
CA ILE A 18 -19.45 11.08 20.41
C ILE A 18 -19.27 11.18 21.92
N ALA A 19 -18.02 11.39 22.35
CA ALA A 19 -17.77 11.92 23.68
C ALA A 19 -17.75 13.44 23.52
N MET A 20 -18.90 14.09 23.79
CA MET A 20 -18.92 15.53 24.05
C MET A 20 -18.03 15.77 25.27
N ALA A 21 -16.88 16.41 25.05
CA ALA A 21 -16.10 16.99 26.13
C ALA A 21 -16.90 18.16 26.70
N THR A 22 -17.64 17.91 27.79
CA THR A 22 -18.16 18.97 28.64
C THR A 22 -16.97 19.60 29.35
N VAL A 23 -16.43 20.68 28.81
CA VAL A 23 -15.48 21.53 29.53
C VAL A 23 -16.29 22.33 30.54
N ALA A 24 -16.04 22.10 31.83
CA ALA A 24 -16.63 22.89 32.90
C ALA A 24 -16.11 24.34 32.82
N PRO A 25 -16.96 25.37 32.94
CA PRO A 25 -16.48 26.74 33.05
C PRO A 25 -15.97 26.95 34.47
N GLY A 26 -14.65 27.05 34.61
CA GLY A 26 -13.98 27.37 35.87
C GLY A 26 -13.22 28.69 35.74
N LEU A 27 -13.78 29.73 36.36
CA LEU A 27 -13.15 30.99 36.78
C LEU A 27 -12.55 31.90 35.68
N ALA A 28 -13.29 32.95 35.33
CA ALA A 28 -12.72 34.28 35.11
C ALA A 28 -13.77 35.34 35.44
N GLN A 29 -13.42 36.24 36.37
CA GLN A 29 -14.16 37.45 36.71
C GLN A 29 -13.18 38.60 36.50
N GLU A 30 -13.34 39.34 35.41
CA GLU A 30 -13.17 40.80 35.27
C GLU A 30 -13.71 41.18 33.89
N THR A 31 -14.55 42.22 33.83
CA THR A 31 -15.28 42.63 32.63
C THR A 31 -14.32 43.40 31.72
N GLU A 32 -13.53 42.68 30.93
CA GLU A 32 -12.73 43.21 29.83
C GLU A 32 -13.49 43.05 28.50
N SER A 33 -13.28 44.00 27.58
CA SER A 33 -13.84 44.03 26.21
C SER A 33 -13.86 42.63 25.57
N PRO A 34 -14.91 42.22 24.83
CA PRO A 34 -15.04 40.86 24.32
C PRO A 34 -13.85 40.51 23.44
N GLY A 35 -12.90 39.77 24.01
CA GLY A 35 -11.69 39.40 23.33
C GLY A 35 -12.01 38.40 22.22
N MET A 36 -11.64 38.76 20.99
CA MET A 36 -11.87 37.95 19.81
C MET A 36 -10.59 37.87 18.99
N ALA A 37 -10.29 36.68 18.47
CA ALA A 37 -9.19 36.53 17.52
C ALA A 37 -9.56 37.24 16.21
N LEU A 38 -8.78 38.26 15.84
CA LEU A 38 -9.06 39.07 14.65
C LEU A 38 -8.67 38.36 13.37
N ASN A 39 -7.60 37.56 13.39
CA ASN A 39 -7.14 36.85 12.21
C ASN A 39 -8.11 35.71 11.83
N GLN A 40 -8.85 35.89 10.74
CA GLN A 40 -9.77 34.88 10.21
C GLN A 40 -9.07 33.84 9.30
N TYR A 41 -7.81 34.06 8.92
CA TYR A 41 -7.08 33.14 8.06
C TYR A 41 -6.74 31.84 8.81
N GLN A 42 -7.27 30.74 8.28
CA GLN A 42 -6.97 29.40 8.75
C GLN A 42 -6.13 28.68 7.71
N HIS A 43 -4.81 28.65 7.92
CA HIS A 43 -3.94 27.90 7.04
C HIS A 43 -4.33 26.40 7.02
N PRO A 44 -4.35 25.76 5.84
CA PRO A 44 -4.44 24.32 5.66
C PRO A 44 -3.33 23.57 6.40
N VAL A 45 -3.51 22.29 6.68
CA VAL A 45 -2.49 21.50 7.39
C VAL A 45 -1.30 21.18 6.50
N ALA A 46 -0.16 20.84 7.09
CA ALA A 46 1.03 20.44 6.34
C ALA A 46 0.69 19.27 5.39
N GLY A 47 0.96 19.48 4.09
CA GLY A 47 0.63 18.55 3.01
C GLY A 47 -0.56 18.96 2.13
N ASP A 48 -1.35 19.96 2.51
CA ASP A 48 -2.38 20.49 1.64
C ASP A 48 -1.80 21.35 0.51
N ALA A 49 -2.40 21.21 -0.68
CA ALA A 49 -1.93 21.81 -1.92
C ALA A 49 -2.21 23.32 -2.03
N PHE A 50 -3.22 23.84 -1.34
CA PHE A 50 -3.59 25.26 -1.37
C PHE A 50 -3.09 26.00 -0.13
N LEU A 51 -3.00 27.32 -0.22
CA LEU A 51 -2.50 28.17 0.86
C LEU A 51 -3.57 28.50 1.91
N SER A 52 -4.85 28.49 1.55
CA SER A 52 -5.98 28.86 2.41
C SER A 52 -7.09 27.79 2.43
N VAL A 53 -7.14 26.89 1.45
CA VAL A 53 -8.22 25.91 1.32
C VAL A 53 -7.75 24.49 1.66
N PRO A 54 -8.22 23.89 2.77
CA PRO A 54 -7.87 22.50 3.12
C PRO A 54 -8.40 21.50 2.09
N ALA A 55 -7.74 20.35 1.94
CA ALA A 55 -8.15 19.29 1.02
C ALA A 55 -8.57 18.00 1.78
N PRO A 56 -9.41 17.12 1.19
CA PRO A 56 -9.78 15.85 1.81
C PRO A 56 -8.62 14.82 1.87
N TRP A 57 -7.51 15.08 1.17
CA TRP A 57 -6.37 14.17 1.12
C TRP A 57 -5.69 13.99 2.49
N VAL A 58 -5.25 12.76 2.75
CA VAL A 58 -4.52 12.36 3.96
C VAL A 58 -3.16 11.78 3.58
N GLY A 59 -3.17 10.69 2.79
CA GLY A 59 -2.03 10.06 2.11
C GLY A 59 -0.83 9.69 2.98
N GLY A 60 -0.47 8.42 3.01
CA GLY A 60 0.63 7.83 3.78
C GLY A 60 0.20 7.26 5.14
N HIS A 61 1.12 6.52 5.73
CA HIS A 61 1.05 6.05 7.12
C HIS A 61 2.36 6.40 7.82
N LEU A 62 2.26 7.14 8.94
CA LEU A 62 3.40 7.60 9.74
C LEU A 62 4.41 8.46 8.95
N VAL A 63 3.91 9.29 8.03
CA VAL A 63 4.73 10.22 7.23
C VAL A 63 4.69 11.61 7.88
N PRO A 64 5.70 12.00 8.70
CA PRO A 64 5.67 13.30 9.37
C PRO A 64 5.80 14.44 8.38
N ARG A 65 4.95 15.45 8.54
CA ARG A 65 4.99 16.69 7.76
C ARG A 65 5.12 17.89 8.67
N GLY A 66 5.84 18.90 8.20
CA GLY A 66 6.07 20.15 8.92
C GLY A 66 5.88 21.35 8.02
N MET A 67 5.45 22.48 8.58
CA MET A 67 5.16 23.68 7.81
C MET A 67 5.35 24.95 8.62
N LEU A 68 5.92 25.96 7.96
CA LEU A 68 5.95 27.33 8.42
C LEU A 68 5.13 28.17 7.44
N THR A 69 4.16 28.93 7.94
CA THR A 69 3.40 29.88 7.12
C THR A 69 3.51 31.28 7.72
N PHE A 70 4.06 32.20 6.94
CA PHE A 70 4.03 33.63 7.20
C PHE A 70 2.72 34.20 6.67
N ASP A 71 2.04 34.98 7.49
CA ASP A 71 0.77 35.62 7.18
C ASP A 71 0.81 37.09 7.60
N TYR A 72 0.63 38.00 6.64
CA TYR A 72 0.55 39.44 6.88
C TYR A 72 -0.80 39.95 6.42
N GLY A 73 -1.56 40.57 7.32
CA GLY A 73 -2.80 41.28 7.03
C GLY A 73 -2.67 42.78 7.34
N ASN A 74 -3.13 43.63 6.42
CA ASN A 74 -3.19 45.07 6.62
C ASN A 74 -4.63 45.55 6.88
N ASP A 75 -4.75 46.48 7.81
CA ASP A 75 -6.00 47.11 8.25
C ASP A 75 -7.12 46.09 8.59
N PRO A 76 -6.85 45.01 9.36
CA PRO A 76 -7.86 44.02 9.69
C PRO A 76 -8.95 44.54 10.63
N LEU A 77 -8.74 45.68 11.30
CA LEU A 77 -9.75 46.36 12.13
C LEU A 77 -9.65 47.87 12.01
N ILE A 78 -10.59 48.44 11.24
CA ILE A 78 -10.76 49.87 11.06
C ILE A 78 -12.18 50.28 11.47
N LEU A 79 -12.34 51.56 11.78
CA LEU A 79 -13.63 52.19 11.99
C LEU A 79 -13.98 53.03 10.78
N VAL A 80 -15.22 52.90 10.35
CA VAL A 80 -15.78 53.63 9.22
C VAL A 80 -17.03 54.38 9.65
N ASP A 81 -17.35 55.46 8.95
CA ASP A 81 -18.62 56.16 9.10
C ASP A 81 -19.73 55.56 8.21
N GLU A 82 -20.89 56.22 8.17
CA GLU A 82 -22.04 55.79 7.36
C GLU A 82 -21.76 55.80 5.85
N ASP A 83 -20.80 56.62 5.40
CA ASP A 83 -20.37 56.79 4.01
C ASP A 83 -19.20 55.85 3.63
N ASP A 84 -18.85 54.89 4.50
CA ASP A 84 -17.74 53.95 4.34
C ASP A 84 -16.35 54.63 4.30
N GLU A 85 -16.23 55.87 4.80
CA GLU A 85 -14.96 56.58 4.95
C GLU A 85 -14.26 56.15 6.25
N THR A 86 -12.94 55.93 6.19
CA THR A 86 -12.17 55.49 7.37
C THR A 86 -12.02 56.64 8.36
N VAL A 87 -12.58 56.46 9.55
CA VAL A 87 -12.51 57.41 10.66
C VAL A 87 -11.27 57.16 11.50
N ALA A 88 -10.92 55.89 11.73
CA ALA A 88 -9.79 55.51 12.57
C ALA A 88 -9.32 54.07 12.28
N THR A 89 -8.07 53.78 12.59
CA THR A 89 -7.48 52.44 12.45
C THR A 89 -7.13 51.89 13.83
N ILE A 90 -7.84 50.85 14.28
CA ILE A 90 -7.56 50.22 15.57
C ILE A 90 -6.42 49.23 15.42
N VAL A 91 -6.41 48.43 14.34
CA VAL A 91 -5.32 47.51 14.02
C VAL A 91 -4.92 47.76 12.58
N SER A 92 -3.71 48.31 12.40
CA SER A 92 -3.15 48.68 11.09
C SER A 92 -2.44 47.51 10.41
N SER A 93 -1.85 46.61 11.19
CA SER A 93 -1.32 45.36 10.66
C SER A 93 -1.22 44.26 11.72
N GLN A 94 -1.34 43.02 11.26
CA GLN A 94 -0.97 41.84 12.03
C GLN A 94 -0.13 40.90 11.18
N THR A 95 0.97 40.43 11.75
CA THR A 95 1.85 39.44 11.13
C THR A 95 1.92 38.20 12.01
N TYR A 96 1.57 37.05 11.44
CA TYR A 96 1.64 35.76 12.10
C TYR A 96 2.71 34.86 11.46
N LEU A 97 3.37 34.08 12.31
CA LEU A 97 4.08 32.89 11.93
C LEU A 97 3.32 31.68 12.48
N HIS A 98 2.78 30.87 11.57
CA HIS A 98 2.15 29.59 11.89
C HIS A 98 3.17 28.47 11.82
N ILE A 99 3.25 27.66 12.88
CA ILE A 99 4.15 26.52 13.00
C ILE A 99 3.28 25.27 13.07
N GLY A 100 3.14 24.60 11.93
CA GLY A 100 2.27 23.47 11.72
C GLY A 100 3.02 22.14 11.62
N ALA A 101 2.43 21.08 12.15
CA ALA A 101 2.86 19.71 11.92
C ALA A 101 1.66 18.79 11.71
N SER A 102 1.83 17.75 10.90
CA SER A 102 0.79 16.74 10.68
C SER A 102 1.38 15.33 10.55
N LEU A 103 0.57 14.33 10.90
CA LEU A 103 0.90 12.92 10.79
C LEU A 103 -0.31 12.15 10.23
N PRO A 104 -0.23 11.71 8.96
CA PRO A 104 -1.17 10.74 8.39
C PRO A 104 -1.01 9.36 9.03
N LEU A 105 -2.13 8.67 9.20
CA LEU A 105 -2.26 7.36 9.82
C LEU A 105 -3.18 6.50 8.93
N TRP A 106 -2.63 5.40 8.42
CA TRP A 106 -3.33 4.35 7.66
C TRP A 106 -4.03 4.89 6.40
N ASP A 107 -3.47 5.95 5.79
CA ASP A 107 -4.01 6.58 4.58
C ASP A 107 -5.45 7.11 4.74
N ARG A 108 -5.93 7.25 5.98
CA ARG A 108 -7.34 7.53 6.28
C ARG A 108 -7.56 8.57 7.35
N LEU A 109 -6.70 8.63 8.36
CA LEU A 109 -6.80 9.61 9.44
C LEU A 109 -5.55 10.49 9.45
N MET A 110 -5.69 11.79 9.66
CA MET A 110 -4.58 12.69 9.91
C MET A 110 -4.81 13.38 11.24
N ILE A 111 -3.76 13.43 12.05
CA ILE A 111 -3.67 14.31 13.21
C ILE A 111 -2.78 15.50 12.85
N ALA A 112 -3.12 16.69 13.34
CA ALA A 112 -2.35 17.90 13.10
C ALA A 112 -2.33 18.81 14.33
N VAL A 113 -1.29 19.62 14.42
CA VAL A 113 -1.18 20.72 15.39
C VAL A 113 -0.68 21.94 14.65
N ASP A 114 -1.18 23.12 15.02
CA ASP A 114 -0.63 24.40 14.61
C ASP A 114 -0.52 25.35 15.79
N PHE A 115 0.62 26.01 15.87
CA PHE A 115 0.87 27.08 16.81
C PHE A 115 0.99 28.42 16.07
N PRO A 116 -0.02 29.30 16.16
CA PRO A 116 0.07 30.65 15.64
C PRO A 116 0.84 31.57 16.62
N LEU A 117 1.80 32.31 16.10
CA LEU A 117 2.53 33.34 16.84
C LEU A 117 2.39 34.67 16.11
N ALA A 118 1.71 35.65 16.70
CA ALA A 118 1.78 37.02 16.22
C ALA A 118 3.21 37.52 16.47
N VAL A 119 3.96 37.79 15.40
CA VAL A 119 5.36 38.24 15.49
C VAL A 119 5.48 39.76 15.42
N SER A 120 4.44 40.43 14.91
CA SER A 120 4.33 41.89 14.86
C SER A 120 2.87 42.27 14.77
N GLN A 121 2.46 43.25 15.57
CA GLN A 121 1.12 43.84 15.57
C GLN A 121 1.28 45.34 15.76
N THR A 122 0.51 46.14 15.03
CA THR A 122 0.55 47.61 15.13
C THR A 122 -0.83 48.22 14.98
N GLY A 123 -1.06 49.36 15.62
CA GLY A 123 -2.26 50.18 15.45
C GLY A 123 -2.08 51.59 16.03
N ASP A 124 -3.09 52.44 15.85
CA ASP A 124 -2.96 53.89 16.08
C ASP A 124 -3.51 54.37 17.43
N ASN A 125 -4.08 53.46 18.25
CA ASN A 125 -4.75 53.79 19.52
C ASN A 125 -5.73 54.98 19.41
N PRO A 126 -6.74 54.92 18.52
CA PRO A 126 -7.59 56.06 18.24
C PRO A 126 -8.46 56.44 19.44
N ALA A 127 -8.70 57.74 19.62
CA ALA A 127 -9.58 58.27 20.65
C ALA A 127 -10.95 58.66 20.06
N LEU A 128 -12.03 58.06 20.56
CA LEU A 128 -13.41 58.30 20.13
C LEU A 128 -14.28 58.59 21.35
N GLY A 129 -15.00 59.72 21.32
CA GLY A 129 -15.88 60.10 22.44
C GLY A 129 -15.16 60.31 23.78
N GLY A 130 -13.83 60.47 23.79
CA GLY A 130 -13.02 60.54 25.00
C GLY A 130 -12.49 59.19 25.51
N THR A 131 -12.90 58.09 24.89
CA THR A 131 -12.39 56.73 25.13
C THR A 131 -11.26 56.42 24.16
N VAL A 132 -10.14 55.88 24.65
CA VAL A 132 -9.04 55.40 23.80
C VAL A 132 -9.27 53.93 23.50
N LEU A 133 -9.39 53.58 22.23
CA LEU A 133 -9.46 52.19 21.79
C LEU A 133 -8.04 51.64 21.73
N SER A 134 -7.72 50.68 22.60
CA SER A 134 -6.36 50.13 22.70
C SER A 134 -6.05 49.23 21.50
N SER A 135 -4.88 49.47 20.89
CA SER A 135 -4.32 48.67 19.80
C SER A 135 -3.32 47.63 20.35
N PRO A 136 -3.21 46.45 19.73
CA PRO A 136 -2.19 45.48 20.09
C PRO A 136 -0.80 45.97 19.68
N ASP A 137 0.22 45.59 20.45
CA ASP A 137 1.63 45.86 20.15
C ASP A 137 2.51 44.67 20.54
N GLY A 138 3.54 44.43 19.74
CA GLY A 138 4.51 43.36 20.00
C GLY A 138 4.05 41.95 19.60
N ALA A 139 4.75 40.96 20.16
CA ALA A 139 4.61 39.56 19.79
C ALA A 139 3.85 38.76 20.86
N GLU A 140 2.88 37.98 20.43
CA GLU A 140 1.97 37.25 21.31
C GLU A 140 1.55 35.92 20.70
N PRO A 141 1.32 34.89 21.53
CA PRO A 141 0.75 33.64 21.04
C PRO A 141 -0.69 33.88 20.56
N GLY A 142 -1.13 33.12 19.57
CA GLY A 142 -2.55 32.93 19.31
C GLY A 142 -3.05 31.62 19.95
N ASP A 143 -4.26 31.23 19.59
CA ASP A 143 -4.88 30.00 20.09
C ASP A 143 -4.32 28.75 19.39
N LEU A 144 -3.77 27.82 20.17
CA LEU A 144 -3.23 26.55 19.69
C LEU A 144 -4.33 25.73 19.03
N ARG A 145 -4.10 25.30 17.79
CA ARG A 145 -5.06 24.51 17.02
C ARG A 145 -4.63 23.04 16.97
N ILE A 146 -5.53 22.15 17.35
CA ILE A 146 -5.41 20.69 17.16
C ILE A 146 -6.41 20.27 16.09
N GLY A 147 -5.96 19.49 15.11
CA GLY A 147 -6.77 19.06 13.98
C GLY A 147 -6.87 17.55 13.84
N LEU A 148 -8.07 17.09 13.48
CA LEU A 148 -8.34 15.74 13.01
C LEU A 148 -8.95 15.82 11.61
N ARG A 149 -8.49 14.97 10.70
CA ARG A 149 -9.08 14.82 9.36
C ARG A 149 -9.23 13.36 9.01
N GLY A 150 -10.44 12.94 8.63
CA GLY A 150 -10.75 11.61 8.13
C GLY A 150 -11.11 11.65 6.66
N ARG A 151 -10.47 10.79 5.86
CA ARG A 151 -10.87 10.51 4.47
C ARG A 151 -12.03 9.51 4.47
N ILE A 152 -13.11 9.86 3.77
CA ILE A 152 -14.30 9.03 3.61
C ILE A 152 -14.28 8.30 2.28
N PHE A 153 -13.90 9.01 1.20
CA PHE A 153 -13.97 8.50 -0.17
C PHE A 153 -12.88 9.11 -1.06
N GLY A 154 -12.45 8.34 -2.07
CA GLY A 154 -11.48 8.72 -3.10
C GLY A 154 -10.05 8.59 -2.62
N ASP A 155 -9.15 8.13 -3.49
CA ASP A 155 -7.71 7.95 -3.24
C ASP A 155 -6.87 9.07 -3.86
N TYR A 156 -5.55 8.99 -3.74
CA TYR A 156 -4.61 9.97 -4.29
C TYR A 156 -4.85 10.13 -5.81
N ARG A 157 -4.98 11.38 -6.26
CA ARG A 157 -5.26 11.78 -7.66
C ARG A 157 -6.68 11.47 -8.20
N ASP A 158 -7.60 10.97 -7.39
CA ASP A 158 -9.00 10.82 -7.83
C ASP A 158 -9.67 12.16 -8.16
N ALA A 159 -10.60 12.13 -9.13
CA ALA A 159 -11.37 13.29 -9.56
C ALA A 159 -12.31 13.84 -8.49
N LEU A 160 -12.72 12.99 -7.54
CA LEU A 160 -13.53 13.34 -6.39
C LEU A 160 -13.04 12.60 -5.16
N GLN A 161 -12.78 13.36 -4.11
CA GLN A 161 -12.43 12.92 -2.77
C GLN A 161 -13.37 13.61 -1.78
N ILE A 162 -13.70 12.89 -0.72
CA ILE A 162 -14.58 13.37 0.36
C ILE A 162 -13.91 13.08 1.69
N GLY A 163 -13.90 14.08 2.56
CA GLY A 163 -13.40 13.97 3.92
C GLY A 163 -14.25 14.75 4.92
N VAL A 164 -14.00 14.46 6.18
CA VAL A 164 -14.52 15.20 7.33
C VAL A 164 -13.35 15.64 8.18
N GLY A 165 -13.47 16.79 8.82
CA GLY A 165 -12.45 17.26 9.75
C GLY A 165 -13.06 17.97 10.94
N ALA A 166 -12.24 18.12 11.97
CA ALA A 166 -12.54 18.93 13.14
C ALA A 166 -11.27 19.64 13.59
N TYR A 167 -11.39 20.94 13.86
CA TYR A 167 -10.38 21.68 14.61
C TYR A 167 -10.88 21.96 16.02
N LEU A 168 -9.97 21.87 16.99
CA LEU A 168 -10.15 22.32 18.35
C LEU A 168 -9.12 23.42 18.61
N PHE A 169 -9.57 24.56 19.09
CA PHE A 169 -8.73 25.69 19.43
C PHE A 169 -8.69 25.83 20.95
N VAL A 170 -7.47 25.83 21.47
CA VAL A 170 -7.18 25.95 22.90
C VAL A 170 -6.81 27.41 23.17
N PRO A 171 -7.44 28.08 24.17
CA PRO A 171 -7.29 29.51 24.41
C PRO A 171 -5.92 29.81 25.04
N THR A 172 -4.88 29.84 24.21
CA THR A 172 -3.50 30.14 24.61
C THR A 172 -3.13 31.58 24.30
N GLY A 173 -3.87 32.25 23.42
CA GLY A 173 -3.65 33.65 23.08
C GLY A 173 -4.38 34.61 24.03
N PRO A 174 -3.80 35.78 24.33
CA PRO A 174 -4.48 36.84 25.06
C PRO A 174 -5.66 37.42 24.26
N ALA A 175 -6.81 37.50 24.91
CA ALA A 175 -8.04 37.98 24.27
C ALA A 175 -8.06 39.52 24.12
N ASN A 176 -7.39 40.23 25.03
CA ASN A 176 -7.26 41.70 25.03
C ASN A 176 -6.35 42.26 23.92
N SER A 177 -5.62 41.40 23.22
CA SER A 177 -4.72 41.79 22.13
C SER A 177 -5.13 41.23 20.77
N PHE A 178 -6.37 40.75 20.64
CA PHE A 178 -6.94 40.25 19.38
C PHE A 178 -6.26 39.01 18.78
N THR A 179 -5.45 38.28 19.55
CA THR A 179 -4.77 37.05 19.09
C THR A 179 -5.47 35.77 19.54
N GLY A 180 -6.32 35.84 20.56
CA GLY A 180 -7.09 34.71 21.09
C GLY A 180 -8.55 35.05 21.40
N GLU A 181 -9.34 33.99 21.57
CA GLU A 181 -10.78 34.05 21.82
C GLU A 181 -11.14 34.04 23.32
N GLY A 182 -10.14 33.82 24.20
CA GLY A 182 -10.33 33.72 25.65
C GLY A 182 -11.10 32.48 26.14
N SER A 183 -11.62 31.67 25.22
CA SER A 183 -12.34 30.43 25.51
C SER A 183 -12.05 29.37 24.44
N ALA A 184 -12.21 28.10 24.78
CA ALA A 184 -12.06 27.03 23.79
C ALA A 184 -13.20 27.07 22.76
N TYR A 185 -12.87 26.77 21.50
CA TYR A 185 -13.84 26.68 20.41
C TYR A 185 -13.48 25.57 19.43
N GLY A 186 -14.44 25.12 18.65
CA GLY A 186 -14.28 23.98 17.73
C GLY A 186 -14.90 24.22 16.36
N GLN A 187 -14.40 23.52 15.36
CA GLN A 187 -14.85 23.66 13.96
C GLN A 187 -14.98 22.29 13.27
N PRO A 188 -16.11 21.60 13.41
CA PRO A 188 -16.47 20.52 12.50
C PRO A 188 -16.66 21.04 11.08
N HIS A 189 -16.13 20.33 10.08
CA HIS A 189 -16.21 20.73 8.68
C HIS A 189 -16.20 19.53 7.72
N LEU A 190 -16.78 19.76 6.55
CA LEU A 190 -16.74 18.87 5.40
C LEU A 190 -15.65 19.32 4.42
N LEU A 191 -15.01 18.35 3.79
CA LEU A 191 -13.94 18.53 2.81
C LEU A 191 -14.35 17.83 1.52
N LEU A 192 -14.36 18.58 0.42
CA LEU A 192 -14.51 18.06 -0.92
C LEU A 192 -13.30 18.50 -1.73
N GLY A 193 -12.84 17.68 -2.65
CA GLY A 193 -11.75 18.06 -3.52
C GLY A 193 -11.49 16.99 -4.55
N GLY A 194 -10.49 17.22 -5.40
CA GLY A 194 -10.12 16.24 -6.38
C GLY A 194 -9.12 16.77 -7.39
N ARG A 195 -8.74 15.89 -8.31
CA ARG A 195 -7.76 16.16 -9.34
C ARG A 195 -8.29 15.76 -10.72
N LEU A 196 -8.18 16.70 -11.64
CA LEU A 196 -8.33 16.52 -13.08
C LEU A 196 -6.94 16.66 -13.73
N PRO A 197 -6.75 16.27 -15.00
CA PRO A 197 -5.42 16.23 -15.63
C PRO A 197 -4.59 17.51 -15.48
N TYR A 198 -5.24 18.67 -15.51
CA TYR A 198 -4.57 19.98 -15.39
C TYR A 198 -5.02 20.78 -14.17
N PHE A 199 -6.00 20.29 -13.39
CA PHE A 199 -6.63 21.07 -12.35
C PHE A 199 -6.72 20.31 -11.04
N VAL A 200 -6.36 20.97 -9.95
CA VAL A 200 -6.69 20.55 -8.59
C VAL A 200 -7.80 21.47 -8.10
N TRP A 201 -8.76 20.93 -7.36
CA TRP A 201 -9.80 21.75 -6.76
C TRP A 201 -10.07 21.27 -5.33
N SER A 202 -10.48 22.20 -4.47
CA SER A 202 -10.91 21.88 -3.12
C SER A 202 -12.00 22.84 -2.68
N ALA A 203 -12.90 22.36 -1.82
CA ALA A 203 -13.94 23.14 -1.20
C ALA A 203 -14.20 22.64 0.22
N THR A 204 -14.41 23.56 1.15
CA THR A 204 -14.65 23.25 2.56
C THR A 204 -15.79 24.07 3.10
N ALA A 205 -16.57 23.48 4.00
CA ALA A 205 -17.65 24.18 4.69
C ALA A 205 -17.79 23.62 6.11
N GLY A 206 -17.96 24.48 7.11
CA GLY A 206 -18.10 24.07 8.50
C GLY A 206 -18.58 25.19 9.41
N SER A 207 -18.90 24.84 10.66
CA SER A 207 -19.35 25.82 11.66
C SER A 207 -18.33 25.95 12.76
N VAL A 208 -17.95 27.17 13.12
CA VAL A 208 -17.17 27.45 14.32
C VAL A 208 -18.13 27.63 15.48
N ILE A 209 -18.01 26.73 16.45
CA ILE A 209 -18.79 26.68 17.68
C ILE A 209 -17.90 27.20 18.80
N ARG A 210 -18.29 28.34 19.38
CA ARG A 210 -17.48 29.07 20.36
C ARG A 210 -18.00 28.85 21.78
N GLY A 211 -17.09 28.80 22.75
CA GLY A 211 -17.43 28.83 24.17
C GLY A 211 -17.61 30.26 24.73
N SER A 212 -17.21 31.27 23.96
CA SER A 212 -17.32 32.70 24.28
C SER A 212 -18.72 33.24 23.94
N ASP A 213 -18.94 34.50 24.30
CA ASP A 213 -20.11 35.26 23.86
C ASP A 213 -20.01 35.77 22.41
N ASN A 214 -18.90 35.54 21.70
CA ASN A 214 -18.78 35.91 20.29
C ASN A 214 -19.70 35.03 19.42
N PRO A 215 -20.23 35.57 18.31
CA PRO A 215 -21.13 34.83 17.45
C PRO A 215 -20.46 33.56 16.89
N HIS A 216 -21.23 32.47 16.79
CA HIS A 216 -20.83 31.33 15.99
C HIS A 216 -20.75 31.73 14.53
N THR A 217 -19.83 31.13 13.77
CA THR A 217 -19.67 31.44 12.35
C THR A 217 -19.87 30.21 11.48
N PHE A 218 -20.33 30.40 10.26
CA PHE A 218 -20.23 29.41 9.19
C PHE A 218 -19.06 29.77 8.28
N ASN A 219 -18.05 28.92 8.26
CA ASN A 219 -16.83 29.10 7.48
C ASN A 219 -16.95 28.35 6.17
N TYR A 220 -16.47 28.98 5.10
CA TYR A 220 -16.46 28.41 3.76
C TYR A 220 -15.14 28.73 3.07
N ALA A 221 -14.70 27.83 2.20
CA ALA A 221 -13.55 28.07 1.33
C ALA A 221 -13.65 27.24 0.04
N ALA A 222 -13.09 27.74 -1.05
CA ALA A 222 -13.01 27.05 -2.32
C ALA A 222 -11.80 27.52 -3.12
N ALA A 223 -11.14 26.59 -3.82
CA ALA A 223 -9.99 26.88 -4.64
C ALA A 223 -9.97 26.00 -5.90
N VAL A 224 -9.40 26.56 -6.97
CA VAL A 224 -9.05 25.83 -8.19
C VAL A 224 -7.64 26.22 -8.55
N GLY A 225 -6.76 25.24 -8.73
CA GLY A 225 -5.36 25.43 -9.11
C GLY A 225 -5.05 24.69 -10.40
N MET A 226 -4.29 25.33 -11.28
CA MET A 226 -3.73 24.71 -12.47
C MET A 226 -2.39 24.06 -12.14
N SER A 227 -2.26 22.76 -12.42
CA SER A 227 -1.03 22.00 -12.25
C SER A 227 -0.15 22.18 -13.49
N LEU A 228 1.09 22.62 -13.28
CA LEU A 228 2.06 22.97 -14.31
C LEU A 228 3.39 22.30 -14.01
N VAL A 229 4.24 22.16 -15.04
CA VAL A 229 5.61 21.64 -14.92
C VAL A 229 5.61 20.27 -14.23
N ASP A 230 4.86 19.31 -14.79
CA ASP A 230 4.75 17.93 -14.28
C ASP A 230 4.43 17.87 -12.77
N ASP A 231 3.36 18.57 -12.36
CA ASP A 231 2.87 18.65 -10.98
C ASP A 231 3.79 19.37 -9.98
N ARG A 232 4.84 20.05 -10.46
CA ARG A 232 5.74 20.81 -9.58
C ARG A 232 5.21 22.18 -9.23
N LEU A 233 4.38 22.80 -10.07
CA LEU A 233 3.86 24.14 -9.86
C LEU A 233 2.33 24.12 -9.87
N LEU A 234 1.70 24.48 -8.76
CA LEU A 234 0.26 24.72 -8.68
C LEU A 234 0.02 26.22 -8.58
N VAL A 235 -0.80 26.79 -9.46
CA VAL A 235 -1.18 28.22 -9.41
C VAL A 235 -2.67 28.36 -9.53
N GLY A 236 -3.30 29.16 -8.68
CA GLY A 236 -4.71 29.49 -8.90
C GLY A 236 -5.35 30.35 -7.82
N PRO A 237 -6.60 30.76 -8.08
CA PRO A 237 -7.39 31.53 -7.14
C PRO A 237 -7.91 30.66 -5.99
N GLU A 238 -7.95 31.28 -4.82
CA GLU A 238 -8.53 30.73 -3.60
C GLU A 238 -9.50 31.77 -3.01
N LEU A 239 -10.65 31.33 -2.52
CA LEU A 239 -11.65 32.15 -1.85
C LEU A 239 -11.93 31.53 -0.49
N PHE A 240 -11.96 32.32 0.57
CA PHE A 240 -12.34 31.86 1.90
C PHE A 240 -13.03 32.97 2.68
N GLY A 241 -13.76 32.58 3.70
CA GLY A 241 -14.54 33.52 4.49
C GLY A 241 -15.36 32.87 5.59
N SER A 242 -16.11 33.71 6.27
CA SER A 242 -17.00 33.33 7.36
C SER A 242 -18.25 34.21 7.37
N ILE A 243 -19.36 33.66 7.83
CA ILE A 243 -20.61 34.37 8.05
C ILE A 243 -20.97 34.22 9.53
N ASP A 244 -21.18 35.33 10.23
CA ASP A 244 -21.72 35.32 11.58
C ASP A 244 -23.16 34.78 11.56
N LEU A 245 -23.47 33.85 12.47
CA LEU A 245 -24.80 33.23 12.57
C LEU A 245 -25.76 34.01 13.49
N ALA A 246 -25.29 35.10 14.09
CA ALA A 246 -26.07 36.01 14.90
C ALA A 246 -25.50 37.44 14.78
N ASP A 247 -26.39 38.41 14.61
CA ASP A 247 -26.01 39.82 14.67
C ASP A 247 -25.86 40.22 16.15
N LYS A 248 -24.67 40.71 16.51
CA LYS A 248 -24.36 41.26 17.83
C LYS A 248 -23.65 42.60 17.66
N GLU A 249 -24.11 43.60 18.41
CA GLU A 249 -23.40 44.86 18.57
C GLU A 249 -22.06 44.62 19.29
N LEU A 250 -21.00 45.29 18.83
CA LEU A 250 -19.72 45.29 19.51
C LEU A 250 -19.72 46.47 20.49
N LEU A 251 -20.05 46.19 21.75
CA LEU A 251 -20.00 47.22 22.79
C LEU A 251 -18.55 47.40 23.25
N TYR A 252 -17.98 48.60 23.05
CA TYR A 252 -16.70 49.01 23.61
C TYR A 252 -16.94 50.21 24.52
N ASP A 253 -16.76 50.06 25.84
CA ASP A 253 -16.83 51.14 26.84
C ASP A 253 -17.96 52.17 26.59
N ASP A 254 -19.21 51.69 26.52
CA ASP A 254 -20.45 52.47 26.30
C ASP A 254 -20.56 53.21 24.94
N LEU A 255 -19.64 52.97 23.99
CA LEU A 255 -19.80 53.39 22.59
C LEU A 255 -20.55 52.31 21.80
N PRO A 256 -21.73 52.62 21.21
CA PRO A 256 -22.41 51.68 20.33
C PRO A 256 -21.66 51.62 18.99
N ILE A 257 -20.79 50.63 18.84
CA ILE A 257 -20.10 50.34 17.57
C ILE A 257 -20.77 49.11 16.95
N GLU A 258 -21.29 49.30 15.73
CA GLU A 258 -21.92 48.22 14.98
C GLU A 258 -20.93 47.59 13.98
N ARG A 259 -21.11 46.29 13.74
CA ARG A 259 -20.36 45.61 12.67
C ARG A 259 -20.90 46.07 11.33
N ARG A 260 -20.03 46.61 10.47
CA ARG A 260 -20.40 47.02 9.10
C ARG A 260 -20.86 45.84 8.24
N SER A 261 -20.28 44.66 8.46
CA SER A 261 -20.66 43.42 7.77
C SER A 261 -20.52 42.22 8.70
N SER A 262 -21.51 41.33 8.66
CA SER A 262 -21.49 40.01 9.30
C SER A 262 -20.83 38.92 8.44
N THR A 263 -20.34 39.29 7.25
CA THR A 263 -19.66 38.37 6.32
C THR A 263 -18.23 38.82 6.09
N ASN A 264 -17.29 37.93 6.35
CA ASN A 264 -15.90 38.03 5.95
C ASN A 264 -15.73 37.27 4.64
N ALA A 265 -15.13 37.89 3.63
CA ALA A 265 -14.71 37.20 2.42
C ALA A 265 -13.38 37.75 1.94
N GLU A 266 -12.46 36.86 1.63
CA GLU A 266 -11.12 37.16 1.10
C GLU A 266 -10.88 36.28 -0.12
N TRP A 267 -10.20 36.83 -1.12
CA TRP A 267 -9.66 36.04 -2.22
C TRP A 267 -8.13 36.17 -2.25
N LEU A 268 -7.47 35.13 -2.74
CA LEU A 268 -6.02 35.08 -2.94
C LEU A 268 -5.72 34.53 -4.32
N MET A 269 -4.64 35.01 -4.93
CA MET A 269 -3.92 34.27 -5.97
C MET A 269 -2.75 33.56 -5.29
N GLY A 270 -2.78 32.23 -5.29
CA GLY A 270 -1.73 31.39 -4.69
C GLY A 270 -0.87 30.71 -5.74
N ALA A 271 0.41 30.51 -5.40
CA ALA A 271 1.32 29.64 -6.12
C ALA A 271 2.07 28.74 -5.13
N GLN A 272 2.15 27.44 -5.45
CA GLN A 272 2.96 26.47 -4.70
C GLN A 272 3.91 25.73 -5.65
N PHE A 273 5.17 25.65 -5.26
CA PHE A 273 6.24 25.04 -6.01
C PHE A 273 6.95 23.95 -5.21
N ARG A 274 6.97 22.74 -5.76
CA ARG A 274 7.73 21.59 -5.23
C ARG A 274 9.19 21.68 -5.69
N ILE A 275 10.07 22.04 -4.77
CA ILE A 275 11.50 22.26 -5.01
C ILE A 275 12.22 20.92 -5.22
N VAL A 276 12.00 19.97 -4.31
CA VAL A 276 12.47 18.57 -4.36
C VAL A 276 11.39 17.65 -3.79
N SER A 277 11.60 16.33 -3.85
CA SER A 277 10.69 15.37 -3.20
C SER A 277 10.63 15.67 -1.70
N GLY A 278 9.56 16.32 -1.26
CA GLY A 278 9.34 16.74 0.13
C GLY A 278 9.35 18.23 0.40
N LEU A 279 10.20 19.04 -0.23
CA LEU A 279 10.26 20.47 0.08
C LEU A 279 9.36 21.29 -0.85
N VAL A 280 8.39 22.00 -0.28
CA VAL A 280 7.42 22.85 -0.99
C VAL A 280 7.56 24.28 -0.49
N ALA A 281 7.64 25.22 -1.42
CA ALA A 281 7.53 26.65 -1.13
C ALA A 281 6.25 27.20 -1.75
N GLY A 282 5.56 28.10 -1.06
CA GLY A 282 4.37 28.75 -1.56
C GLY A 282 4.36 30.24 -1.27
N ALA A 283 3.67 30.99 -2.10
CA ALA A 283 3.41 32.41 -1.88
C ALA A 283 2.03 32.75 -2.43
N GLY A 284 1.33 33.66 -1.75
CA GLY A 284 0.03 34.12 -2.20
C GLY A 284 -0.22 35.55 -1.76
N ALA A 285 -1.06 36.25 -2.49
CA ALA A 285 -1.51 37.58 -2.11
C ALA A 285 -2.92 37.83 -2.63
N GLY A 286 -3.64 38.71 -1.95
CA GLY A 286 -4.99 39.10 -2.36
C GLY A 286 -5.60 40.11 -1.42
N SER A 287 -6.91 40.25 -1.48
CA SER A 287 -7.65 41.31 -0.78
C SER A 287 -8.92 40.81 -0.11
N GLY A 288 -9.36 41.57 0.89
CA GLY A 288 -10.73 41.51 1.35
C GLY A 288 -11.71 41.85 0.22
N LEU A 289 -12.81 41.11 0.16
CA LEU A 289 -13.98 41.39 -0.67
C LEU A 289 -15.10 42.06 0.13
N THR A 290 -15.05 41.93 1.45
CA THR A 290 -15.96 42.59 2.39
C THR A 290 -15.15 43.37 3.43
N ARG A 291 -15.85 44.12 4.29
CA ARG A 291 -15.27 44.87 5.41
C ARG A 291 -15.77 44.33 6.76
N GLY A 292 -15.85 43.00 6.86
CA GLY A 292 -16.16 42.33 8.13
C GLY A 292 -14.98 42.45 9.09
N VAL A 293 -15.25 42.39 10.40
CA VAL A 293 -14.22 42.42 11.44
C VAL A 293 -13.22 41.29 11.21
N GLY A 294 -11.93 41.62 11.07
CA GLY A 294 -10.87 40.65 10.82
C GLY A 294 -10.60 40.36 9.35
N THR A 295 -11.32 40.98 8.43
CA THR A 295 -11.01 40.94 6.99
C THR A 295 -10.03 42.06 6.65
N PRO A 296 -8.76 41.75 6.33
CA PRO A 296 -7.79 42.75 5.95
C PRO A 296 -8.10 43.37 4.58
N ALA A 297 -7.67 44.61 4.38
CA ALA A 297 -7.71 45.27 3.08
C ALA A 297 -6.86 44.51 2.05
N PHE A 298 -5.69 44.03 2.47
CA PHE A 298 -4.87 43.09 1.70
C PHE A 298 -4.14 42.09 2.58
N ARG A 299 -3.86 40.91 2.02
CA ARG A 299 -3.12 39.84 2.69
C ARG A 299 -1.97 39.34 1.82
N ILE A 300 -0.85 39.02 2.46
CA ILE A 300 0.31 38.36 1.84
C ILE A 300 0.65 37.12 2.65
N LEU A 301 0.84 36.00 1.95
CA LEU A 301 1.20 34.71 2.52
C LEU A 301 2.52 34.22 1.95
N GLY A 302 3.32 33.60 2.80
CA GLY A 302 4.51 32.82 2.42
C GLY A 302 4.49 31.48 3.14
N ARG A 303 4.83 30.39 2.46
CA ARG A 303 4.84 29.04 3.03
C ARG A 303 6.15 28.34 2.71
N LEU A 304 6.70 27.65 3.70
CA LEU A 304 7.73 26.63 3.51
C LEU A 304 7.27 25.35 4.22
N ALA A 305 7.17 24.24 3.49
CA ALA A 305 6.66 22.99 4.02
C ALA A 305 7.58 21.81 3.65
N TRP A 306 7.78 20.92 4.62
CA TRP A 306 8.25 19.56 4.40
C TRP A 306 7.03 18.64 4.34
N SER A 307 6.67 18.23 3.13
CA SER A 307 5.59 17.29 2.82
C SER A 307 6.04 16.32 1.72
N PRO A 308 6.77 15.25 2.08
CA PRO A 308 7.03 14.16 1.16
C PRO A 308 5.69 13.61 0.67
N GLU A 309 5.60 13.42 -0.64
CA GLU A 309 4.54 12.57 -1.17
C GLU A 309 4.83 11.16 -0.69
N PRO A 310 3.80 10.38 -0.32
CA PRO A 310 4.00 8.95 -0.21
C PRO A 310 4.66 8.54 -1.52
N GLU A 311 5.77 7.81 -1.45
CA GLU A 311 6.21 7.04 -2.60
C GLU A 311 4.94 6.32 -3.05
N GLU A 312 4.47 6.61 -4.27
CA GLU A 312 3.64 5.64 -4.95
C GLU A 312 4.51 4.39 -4.79
N GLU A 313 4.07 3.44 -3.96
CA GLU A 313 4.47 2.07 -4.17
C GLU A 313 4.11 1.92 -5.64
N GLU A 314 5.10 2.11 -6.52
CA GLU A 314 5.10 1.48 -7.81
C GLU A 314 4.68 0.09 -7.40
N GLU A 315 3.40 -0.24 -7.63
CA GLU A 315 2.90 -1.60 -7.53
C GLU A 315 3.99 -2.34 -8.24
N GLU A 316 4.83 -2.99 -7.44
CA GLU A 316 6.13 -3.50 -7.81
C GLU A 316 5.83 -4.21 -9.10
N GLN A 317 6.21 -3.59 -10.24
CA GLN A 317 5.65 -3.92 -11.54
C GLN A 317 5.81 -5.41 -11.62
N ALA A 318 4.69 -6.13 -11.47
CA ALA A 318 4.70 -7.48 -10.93
C ALA A 318 5.91 -8.16 -11.52
N ALA A 319 6.97 -8.36 -10.70
CA ALA A 319 8.16 -9.04 -11.17
C ALA A 319 7.59 -10.24 -11.92
N PRO A 320 7.83 -10.37 -13.24
CA PRO A 320 7.01 -11.22 -14.10
C PRO A 320 6.88 -12.53 -13.35
N GLN A 321 5.65 -12.87 -12.94
CA GLN A 321 5.40 -13.90 -11.93
C GLN A 321 6.34 -15.04 -12.31
N GLN A 322 7.37 -15.27 -11.48
CA GLN A 322 8.37 -16.26 -11.86
C GLN A 322 7.58 -17.52 -12.18
N PRO A 323 7.75 -18.08 -13.39
CA PRO A 323 6.98 -19.25 -13.77
C PRO A 323 7.14 -20.29 -12.66
N GLY A 324 6.05 -21.00 -12.36
CA GLY A 324 6.02 -21.91 -11.23
C GLY A 324 7.19 -22.90 -11.32
N ASP A 325 7.81 -23.21 -10.19
CA ASP A 325 8.79 -24.27 -10.03
C ASP A 325 8.29 -25.11 -8.86
N ARG A 326 7.50 -26.13 -9.17
CA ARG A 326 6.70 -26.87 -8.17
C ARG A 326 7.54 -27.81 -7.32
N ASP A 327 8.63 -28.34 -7.84
CA ASP A 327 9.51 -29.26 -7.11
C ASP A 327 10.84 -28.61 -6.63
N GLY A 328 11.13 -27.40 -7.10
CA GLY A 328 12.25 -26.59 -6.66
C GLY A 328 13.60 -27.16 -7.12
N ASP A 329 13.69 -27.74 -8.31
CA ASP A 329 14.94 -28.17 -8.94
C ASP A 329 15.65 -27.05 -9.74
N GLY A 330 14.99 -25.91 -9.93
CA GLY A 330 15.51 -24.74 -10.64
C GLY A 330 15.17 -24.72 -12.14
N ILE A 331 14.34 -25.64 -12.62
CA ILE A 331 13.72 -25.66 -13.94
C ILE A 331 12.24 -25.28 -13.76
N PHE A 332 11.73 -24.41 -14.64
CA PHE A 332 10.37 -23.93 -14.50
C PHE A 332 9.36 -24.94 -15.06
N ASP A 333 8.16 -25.02 -14.46
CA ASP A 333 7.03 -25.89 -14.82
C ASP A 333 6.70 -25.92 -16.32
N GLU A 334 6.99 -24.83 -17.04
CA GLU A 334 6.76 -24.71 -18.49
C GLU A 334 7.82 -25.39 -19.36
N ASP A 335 9.04 -25.51 -18.83
CA ASP A 335 10.20 -26.14 -19.46
C ASP A 335 10.51 -27.53 -18.84
N ASP A 336 9.90 -27.86 -17.71
CA ASP A 336 10.08 -29.09 -16.96
C ASP A 336 9.17 -30.24 -17.49
N ALA A 337 9.79 -31.35 -17.87
CA ALA A 337 9.12 -32.58 -18.28
C ALA A 337 8.57 -33.40 -17.10
N CYS A 338 9.08 -33.19 -15.89
CA CYS A 338 8.66 -33.82 -14.64
C CYS A 338 8.33 -32.80 -13.51
N PRO A 339 7.34 -31.90 -13.69
CA PRO A 339 7.11 -30.73 -12.82
C PRO A 339 6.81 -30.97 -11.33
N ASP A 340 6.64 -32.22 -10.91
CA ASP A 340 6.31 -32.58 -9.53
C ASP A 340 7.42 -33.44 -8.91
N THR A 341 8.57 -33.61 -9.57
CA THR A 341 9.66 -34.51 -9.17
C THR A 341 11.02 -33.97 -9.60
N ARG A 342 11.80 -33.50 -8.61
CA ARG A 342 13.11 -32.89 -8.85
C ARG A 342 13.97 -33.71 -9.79
N GLY A 343 14.45 -33.07 -10.85
CA GLY A 343 15.40 -33.67 -11.78
C GLY A 343 16.62 -32.78 -12.03
N VAL A 344 17.17 -32.94 -13.24
CA VAL A 344 18.34 -32.21 -13.71
C VAL A 344 18.12 -31.67 -15.12
N GLY A 345 18.85 -30.60 -15.45
CA GLY A 345 18.80 -30.03 -16.79
C GLY A 345 19.35 -31.00 -17.85
N SER A 346 18.56 -31.24 -18.90
CA SER A 346 18.93 -32.04 -20.06
C SER A 346 18.70 -31.28 -21.36
N ASP A 347 19.48 -31.55 -22.41
CA ASP A 347 19.25 -30.97 -23.74
C ASP A 347 18.02 -31.58 -24.45
N ASP A 348 17.54 -32.74 -23.98
CA ASP A 348 16.31 -33.37 -24.49
C ASP A 348 15.09 -32.80 -23.76
N PRO A 349 14.16 -32.09 -24.45
CA PRO A 349 12.97 -31.52 -23.84
C PRO A 349 12.07 -32.54 -23.13
N LYS A 350 12.16 -33.83 -23.47
CA LYS A 350 11.37 -34.89 -22.80
C LYS A 350 11.99 -35.36 -21.48
N LYS A 351 13.26 -35.02 -21.23
CA LYS A 351 14.03 -35.42 -20.04
C LYS A 351 14.47 -34.21 -19.22
N HIS A 352 14.20 -32.99 -19.67
CA HIS A 352 14.57 -31.76 -18.97
C HIS A 352 13.76 -31.68 -17.66
N GLY A 353 14.42 -31.66 -16.50
CA GLY A 353 13.74 -31.66 -15.19
C GLY A 353 13.28 -33.03 -14.70
N CYS A 354 13.60 -34.11 -15.42
CA CYS A 354 13.38 -35.47 -14.93
C CYS A 354 14.65 -36.06 -14.27
N PRO A 355 14.51 -37.00 -13.33
CA PRO A 355 15.62 -37.80 -12.83
C PRO A 355 16.34 -38.56 -13.98
N PRO A 356 17.64 -38.86 -13.83
CA PRO A 356 18.38 -39.64 -14.82
C PRO A 356 17.82 -41.05 -15.01
N ASP A 357 17.66 -41.44 -16.27
CA ASP A 357 17.36 -42.79 -16.77
C ASP A 357 18.23 -42.98 -18.02
N ARG A 358 19.40 -43.61 -17.80
CA ARG A 358 20.50 -43.70 -18.77
C ARG A 358 20.21 -44.70 -19.88
N ASP A 359 19.51 -45.79 -19.59
CA ASP A 359 19.25 -46.86 -20.55
C ASP A 359 17.84 -46.79 -21.18
N GLY A 360 16.95 -45.98 -20.60
CA GLY A 360 15.63 -45.68 -21.13
C GLY A 360 14.60 -46.78 -20.90
N ASP A 361 14.80 -47.66 -19.91
CA ASP A 361 13.85 -48.72 -19.57
C ASP A 361 12.67 -48.25 -18.70
N GLY A 362 12.73 -46.99 -18.22
CA GLY A 362 11.70 -46.34 -17.41
C GLY A 362 11.91 -46.47 -15.90
N ILE A 363 13.04 -47.01 -15.46
CA ILE A 363 13.51 -47.05 -14.07
C ILE A 363 14.59 -45.97 -13.91
N VAL A 364 14.55 -45.21 -12.82
CA VAL A 364 15.56 -44.17 -12.58
C VAL A 364 16.88 -44.79 -12.15
N ASP A 365 18.01 -44.20 -12.53
CA ASP A 365 19.37 -44.71 -12.28
C ASP A 365 19.64 -45.05 -10.80
N ASP A 366 18.98 -44.35 -9.86
CA ASP A 366 19.11 -44.57 -8.42
C ASP A 366 18.35 -45.82 -7.91
N GLU A 367 17.35 -46.29 -8.66
CA GLU A 367 16.56 -47.49 -8.38
C GLU A 367 16.94 -48.69 -9.28
N ASP A 368 17.70 -48.44 -10.35
CA ASP A 368 18.14 -49.42 -11.32
C ASP A 368 19.43 -50.16 -10.89
N ALA A 369 19.38 -51.49 -10.86
CA ALA A 369 20.53 -52.36 -10.59
C ALA A 369 21.47 -52.49 -11.79
N CYS A 370 20.99 -52.20 -13.00
CA CYS A 370 21.73 -52.19 -14.25
C CYS A 370 21.58 -50.86 -15.04
N PRO A 371 22.00 -49.70 -14.50
CA PRO A 371 21.73 -48.36 -15.07
C PRO A 371 22.21 -48.06 -16.50
N ASP A 372 22.91 -48.99 -17.14
CA ASP A 372 23.44 -48.85 -18.50
C ASP A 372 22.91 -49.96 -19.43
N THR A 373 21.96 -50.81 -19.00
CA THR A 373 21.48 -51.97 -19.76
C THR A 373 19.99 -52.22 -19.51
N PRO A 374 19.11 -51.98 -20.51
CA PRO A 374 17.67 -51.99 -20.30
C PRO A 374 17.14 -53.31 -19.74
N GLY A 375 16.33 -53.23 -18.70
CA GLY A 375 15.67 -54.39 -18.10
C GLY A 375 14.17 -54.20 -17.91
N GLN A 376 13.61 -55.02 -17.02
CA GLN A 376 12.22 -54.87 -16.59
C GLN A 376 12.18 -54.64 -15.08
N PRO A 377 11.12 -53.97 -14.58
CA PRO A 377 10.91 -53.85 -13.14
C PRO A 377 10.81 -55.23 -12.48
N SER A 378 11.58 -55.42 -11.41
CA SER A 378 11.58 -56.64 -10.58
C SER A 378 11.37 -56.30 -9.11
N ASP A 379 10.69 -57.16 -8.35
CA ASP A 379 10.58 -56.99 -6.89
C ASP A 379 11.91 -57.25 -6.16
N ASP A 380 12.88 -57.87 -6.84
CA ASP A 380 14.23 -58.13 -6.34
C ASP A 380 15.15 -56.94 -6.66
N PRO A 381 15.63 -56.19 -5.65
CA PRO A 381 16.48 -55.00 -5.87
C PRO A 381 17.74 -55.30 -6.69
N ASP A 382 18.30 -56.50 -6.61
CA ASP A 382 19.51 -56.88 -7.35
C ASP A 382 19.21 -57.18 -8.84
N LYS A 383 17.93 -57.22 -9.24
CA LYS A 383 17.48 -57.51 -10.60
C LYS A 383 16.56 -56.42 -11.17
N HIS A 384 16.26 -55.38 -10.40
CA HIS A 384 15.39 -54.30 -10.83
C HIS A 384 16.09 -53.52 -11.95
N GLY A 385 15.51 -53.50 -13.17
CA GLY A 385 16.13 -52.86 -14.33
C GLY A 385 17.24 -53.67 -15.01
N CYS A 386 17.47 -54.92 -14.59
CA CYS A 386 18.39 -55.81 -15.30
C CYS A 386 17.67 -56.71 -16.32
N PRO A 387 18.30 -57.01 -17.47
CA PRO A 387 17.79 -58.02 -18.39
C PRO A 387 17.79 -59.41 -17.73
N PRO A 388 16.85 -60.30 -18.09
CA PRO A 388 16.88 -61.67 -17.60
C PRO A 388 18.20 -62.36 -18.02
N PRO A 389 18.69 -63.33 -17.23
CA PRO A 389 19.85 -64.14 -17.61
C PRO A 389 19.61 -64.80 -18.98
N GLY A 390 20.69 -64.98 -19.75
CA GLY A 390 20.61 -65.63 -21.06
C GLY A 390 20.10 -67.06 -20.99
N ASP A 391 19.24 -67.42 -21.93
CA ASP A 391 18.75 -68.77 -22.24
C ASP A 391 18.85 -68.90 -23.76
N ARG A 392 19.99 -69.42 -24.24
CA ARG A 392 20.38 -69.37 -25.66
C ARG A 392 19.55 -70.29 -26.54
N ASP A 393 19.03 -71.38 -26.02
CA ASP A 393 18.22 -72.35 -26.77
C ASP A 393 16.73 -72.33 -26.42
N GLY A 394 16.34 -71.58 -25.40
CA GLY A 394 14.94 -71.28 -25.06
C GLY A 394 14.24 -72.45 -24.37
N ASP A 395 14.97 -73.34 -23.70
CA ASP A 395 14.40 -74.48 -22.99
C ASP A 395 13.89 -74.15 -21.56
N GLY A 396 14.14 -72.93 -21.10
CA GLY A 396 13.74 -72.43 -19.79
C GLY A 396 14.79 -72.62 -18.69
N ILE A 397 15.98 -73.11 -19.01
CA ILE A 397 17.14 -73.22 -18.12
C ILE A 397 18.15 -72.16 -18.53
N VAL A 398 18.58 -71.33 -17.57
CA VAL A 398 19.58 -70.29 -17.87
C VAL A 398 20.91 -70.91 -18.25
N ASP A 399 21.65 -70.29 -19.17
CA ASP A 399 22.93 -70.79 -19.72
C ASP A 399 23.95 -71.22 -18.64
N GLU A 400 23.94 -70.58 -17.46
CA GLU A 400 24.83 -70.91 -16.34
C GLU A 400 24.50 -72.25 -15.66
N LEU A 401 23.25 -72.71 -15.80
CA LEU A 401 22.72 -73.95 -15.22
C LEU A 401 22.48 -75.04 -16.28
N ASP A 402 22.68 -74.71 -17.56
CA ASP A 402 22.48 -75.60 -18.69
C ASP A 402 23.78 -76.32 -19.12
N ALA A 403 23.73 -77.64 -19.19
CA ALA A 403 24.83 -78.48 -19.67
C ALA A 403 24.95 -78.50 -21.21
N CYS A 404 23.89 -78.14 -21.92
CA CYS A 404 23.80 -78.03 -23.36
C CYS A 404 23.27 -76.65 -23.82
N PRO A 405 23.93 -75.51 -23.51
CA PRO A 405 23.42 -74.14 -23.73
C PRO A 405 23.07 -73.71 -25.17
N ASP A 406 23.24 -74.57 -26.15
CA ASP A 406 22.96 -74.29 -27.55
C ASP A 406 21.99 -75.32 -28.14
N THR A 407 21.38 -76.19 -27.32
CA THR A 407 20.53 -77.31 -27.78
C THR A 407 19.47 -77.65 -26.74
N ALA A 408 18.26 -77.16 -26.98
CA ALA A 408 17.15 -77.26 -26.05
C ALA A 408 16.90 -78.69 -25.56
N GLY A 409 16.86 -78.84 -24.24
CA GLY A 409 16.63 -80.11 -23.57
C GLY A 409 15.53 -80.03 -22.53
N THR A 410 15.63 -80.88 -21.50
CA THR A 410 14.71 -80.85 -20.36
C THR A 410 15.50 -80.78 -19.06
N ALA A 411 14.85 -80.27 -18.01
CA ALA A 411 15.47 -80.18 -16.69
C ALA A 411 15.79 -81.58 -16.12
N ASP A 412 17.03 -81.77 -15.67
CA ASP A 412 17.51 -82.98 -14.97
C ASP A 412 18.12 -82.56 -13.63
N THR A 413 17.97 -83.42 -12.63
CA THR A 413 18.62 -83.26 -11.32
C THR A 413 20.15 -83.35 -11.36
N ASP A 414 20.71 -83.95 -12.40
CA ASP A 414 22.15 -84.03 -12.63
C ASP A 414 22.63 -82.80 -13.44
N PRO A 415 23.50 -81.95 -12.87
CA PRO A 415 24.02 -80.76 -13.55
C PRO A 415 24.74 -81.05 -14.87
N GLN A 416 25.18 -82.29 -15.13
CA GLN A 416 25.82 -82.67 -16.40
C GLN A 416 24.82 -83.03 -17.50
N LYS A 417 23.54 -83.16 -17.17
CA LYS A 417 22.46 -83.54 -18.07
C LYS A 417 21.33 -82.50 -18.13
N ASN A 418 21.28 -81.58 -17.17
CA ASN A 418 20.28 -80.52 -17.09
C ASN A 418 20.32 -79.64 -18.35
N GLY A 419 19.21 -79.57 -19.09
CA GLY A 419 19.10 -78.81 -20.35
C GLY A 419 19.62 -79.53 -21.60
N CYS A 420 20.04 -80.79 -21.48
CA CYS A 420 20.40 -81.61 -22.63
C CYS A 420 19.22 -82.48 -23.12
N PRO A 421 19.09 -82.73 -24.44
CA PRO A 421 18.10 -83.66 -24.98
C PRO A 421 18.47 -85.13 -24.68
N ASP A 422 17.45 -85.92 -24.38
CA ASP A 422 17.44 -87.38 -24.25
C ASP A 422 16.23 -87.88 -25.05
N SER A 423 16.46 -88.12 -26.34
CA SER A 423 15.42 -88.31 -27.34
C SER A 423 14.64 -89.61 -27.17
N ASP A 424 15.23 -90.63 -26.55
CA ASP A 424 14.55 -91.89 -26.26
C ASP A 424 14.16 -92.06 -24.79
N GLY A 425 14.74 -91.31 -23.86
CA GLY A 425 14.42 -91.34 -22.44
C GLY A 425 14.98 -92.55 -21.71
N ASP A 426 16.18 -93.00 -22.06
CA ASP A 426 16.93 -94.06 -21.38
C ASP A 426 17.88 -93.55 -20.27
N GLY A 427 18.02 -92.23 -20.14
CA GLY A 427 18.83 -91.55 -19.13
C GLY A 427 20.25 -91.19 -19.58
N ILE A 428 20.59 -91.40 -20.85
CA ILE A 428 21.85 -90.99 -21.49
C ILE A 428 21.53 -89.88 -22.49
N ILE A 429 22.16 -88.71 -22.32
CA ILE A 429 21.92 -87.58 -23.24
C ILE A 429 22.35 -87.94 -24.67
N ASP A 430 21.65 -87.41 -25.69
CA ASP A 430 21.85 -87.75 -27.11
C ASP A 430 23.32 -87.61 -27.55
N LYS A 431 24.05 -86.64 -26.97
CA LYS A 431 25.47 -86.41 -27.25
C LYS A 431 26.38 -87.58 -26.83
N ASN A 432 25.97 -88.32 -25.80
CA ASN A 432 26.69 -89.44 -25.21
C ASN A 432 26.04 -90.80 -25.56
N ASP A 433 24.94 -90.80 -26.31
CA ASP A 433 24.22 -91.98 -26.75
C ASP A 433 24.64 -92.37 -28.19
N ALA A 434 25.09 -93.60 -28.37
CA ALA A 434 25.41 -94.18 -29.67
C ALA A 434 24.16 -94.54 -30.49
N CYS A 435 23.01 -94.70 -29.83
CA CYS A 435 21.71 -94.99 -30.39
C CYS A 435 20.62 -93.99 -29.92
N PRO A 436 20.73 -92.65 -30.17
CA PRO A 436 19.90 -91.60 -29.54
C PRO A 436 18.37 -91.71 -29.69
N ASN A 437 17.86 -92.63 -30.51
CA ASN A 437 16.44 -92.78 -30.77
C ASN A 437 15.94 -94.18 -30.38
N THR A 438 16.70 -94.97 -29.62
CA THR A 438 16.40 -96.36 -29.31
C THR A 438 16.93 -96.76 -27.93
N LYS A 439 16.02 -96.78 -26.95
CA LYS A 439 16.35 -97.05 -25.55
C LYS A 439 17.34 -98.19 -25.36
N GLY A 440 18.45 -97.90 -24.72
CA GLY A 440 19.48 -98.87 -24.38
C GLY A 440 19.84 -98.89 -22.91
N VAL A 441 21.06 -99.33 -22.66
CA VAL A 441 21.65 -99.38 -21.32
C VAL A 441 23.02 -98.70 -21.34
N ALA A 442 23.42 -98.15 -20.20
CA ALA A 442 24.75 -97.58 -20.05
C ALA A 442 25.84 -98.64 -20.30
N SER A 443 26.80 -98.30 -21.15
CA SER A 443 27.94 -99.14 -21.51
C SER A 443 29.23 -98.35 -21.34
N ALA A 444 30.29 -99.01 -20.85
CA ALA A 444 31.62 -98.41 -20.78
C ALA A 444 32.26 -98.22 -22.18
N ASP A 445 31.73 -98.90 -23.20
CA ASP A 445 32.14 -98.75 -24.60
C ASP A 445 31.30 -97.63 -25.25
N PRO A 446 31.91 -96.48 -25.63
CA PRO A 446 31.19 -95.36 -26.23
C PRO A 446 30.42 -95.73 -27.50
N ALA A 447 30.86 -96.76 -28.24
CA ALA A 447 30.17 -97.21 -29.45
C ALA A 447 28.88 -98.00 -29.17
N ARG A 448 28.62 -98.37 -27.91
CA ARG A 448 27.43 -99.12 -27.49
C ARG A 448 26.71 -98.47 -26.30
N ASN A 449 27.13 -97.28 -25.89
CA ASN A 449 26.50 -96.59 -24.77
C ASN A 449 25.12 -96.08 -25.21
N GLY A 450 24.04 -96.50 -24.55
CA GLY A 450 22.65 -96.17 -24.93
C GLY A 450 22.07 -97.02 -26.06
N CYS A 451 22.78 -98.07 -26.51
CA CYS A 451 22.21 -99.06 -27.43
C CYS A 451 21.58 -100.27 -26.70
N PRO A 452 20.60 -100.96 -27.31
CA PRO A 452 20.07 -102.22 -26.80
C PRO A 452 21.17 -103.27 -26.59
N ALA A 453 21.04 -104.10 -25.56
CA ALA A 453 22.00 -105.17 -25.31
C ALA A 453 22.00 -106.18 -26.46
N ASP A 454 23.17 -106.39 -27.08
CA ASP A 454 23.41 -107.46 -28.05
C ASP A 454 23.24 -108.83 -27.36
N THR A 455 22.12 -109.50 -27.68
CA THR A 455 21.77 -110.80 -27.11
C THR A 455 22.26 -111.99 -27.94
N ASP A 456 22.71 -111.80 -29.18
CA ASP A 456 23.13 -112.87 -30.11
C ASP A 456 24.61 -112.83 -30.52
N GLY A 457 25.35 -111.77 -30.19
CA GLY A 457 26.81 -111.73 -30.13
C GLY A 457 27.52 -111.58 -31.47
N ASP A 458 26.90 -110.93 -32.46
CA ASP A 458 27.45 -110.77 -33.81
C ASP A 458 28.26 -109.48 -34.05
N GLY A 459 28.24 -108.54 -33.10
CA GLY A 459 29.17 -107.41 -33.00
C GLY A 459 28.73 -106.14 -33.70
#